data_AF-A0A6P8W9X0-F1
#
_entry.id   AF-A0A6P8W9X0-F1
#
_cell.length_a   1.000
_cell.length_b   1.000
_cell.length_c   1.000
_cell.angle_alpha   90.00
_cell.angle_beta   90.00
_cell.angle_gamma   90.00
#
_symmetry.space_group_name_H-M   'P 1'
#
loop_
_entity.id
_entity.type
_entity.pdbx_description
1 polymer ?
#
loop_
_entity_poly.entity_id
_entity_poly.type
_entity_poly.pdbx_seq_one_letter_code
_entity_poly.pdbx_strand_id
1 'polypeptide(L)'
;MSQTEDLQTQEKQQTEHETQIVEFEEHNYNDQVLFRLRGMQKYKSASQRLKGVLEQMDRGVVDLQELRRNLELAAAMLDSVYTDETKRLLDTEDELSDFQAESVPSEVRDWLACTFTRKMGVAKRRPEEKPRFRSIVHAVQAGIFVERMYRRTSNMAGLTYPPAALTALKEVDHWSFDVFSFHEATGDHALKFLVYDLLNRYDLINRFRIPVQALVQFVEALESGYSKHRNPYHNLTHAADVTQTAHCLMLHTGLMHWLSELEILAMVFAAAIHDFEHTGTTNNFHIHTRHWI
;
A
#
# COMPACT_ATOMS: atom_id res chain seq x y z
N MET A 1 -51.75 -9.85 42.56
CA MET A 1 -50.54 -10.64 42.23
C MET A 1 -50.94 -11.86 41.40
N SER A 2 -51.35 -11.70 40.13
CA SER A 2 -51.74 -12.88 39.31
C SER A 2 -51.66 -12.70 37.79
N GLN A 3 -51.27 -11.53 37.26
CA GLN A 3 -51.17 -11.32 35.79
C GLN A 3 -49.72 -11.16 35.30
N THR A 4 -48.78 -10.83 36.18
CA THR A 4 -47.37 -10.65 35.84
C THR A 4 -46.57 -11.96 35.83
N GLU A 5 -47.03 -12.98 36.56
CA GLU A 5 -46.38 -14.30 36.63
C GLU A 5 -46.78 -15.20 35.44
N ASP A 6 -47.99 -15.05 34.90
CA ASP A 6 -48.46 -15.79 33.72
C ASP A 6 -47.72 -15.38 32.42
N LEU A 7 -47.40 -14.09 32.28
CA LEU A 7 -46.67 -13.57 31.12
C LEU A 7 -45.20 -14.03 31.09
N GLN A 8 -44.55 -14.10 32.25
CA GLN A 8 -43.17 -14.60 32.35
C GLN A 8 -43.06 -16.11 32.12
N THR A 9 -44.13 -16.86 32.40
CA THR A 9 -44.18 -18.31 32.17
C THR A 9 -44.44 -18.63 30.70
N GLN A 10 -45.24 -17.81 30.00
CA GLN A 10 -45.45 -17.91 28.55
C GLN A 10 -44.20 -17.52 27.73
N GLU A 11 -43.49 -16.45 28.11
CA GLU A 11 -42.26 -16.05 27.40
C GLU A 11 -41.16 -17.13 27.52
N LYS A 12 -41.06 -17.80 28.67
CA LYS A 12 -40.06 -18.84 28.92
C LYS A 12 -40.36 -20.16 28.17
N GLN A 13 -41.63 -20.55 28.07
CA GLN A 13 -42.05 -21.70 27.26
C GLN A 13 -41.88 -21.45 25.76
N GLN A 14 -42.05 -20.20 25.30
CA GLN A 14 -41.84 -19.81 23.91
C GLN A 14 -40.35 -19.80 23.52
N THR A 15 -39.46 -19.41 24.45
CA THR A 15 -38.00 -19.49 24.21
C THR A 15 -37.48 -20.93 24.20
N GLU A 16 -38.00 -21.81 25.06
CA GLU A 16 -37.59 -23.22 25.08
C GLU A 16 -38.08 -24.00 23.84
N HIS A 17 -39.26 -23.67 23.32
CA HIS A 17 -39.79 -24.28 22.09
C HIS A 17 -39.10 -23.77 20.82
N GLU A 18 -38.65 -22.50 20.79
CA GLU A 18 -37.80 -21.97 19.70
C GLU A 18 -36.39 -22.59 19.73
N THR A 19 -35.87 -22.93 20.91
CA THR A 19 -34.53 -23.55 21.05
C THR A 19 -34.53 -25.00 20.54
N GLN A 20 -35.61 -25.76 20.77
CA GLN A 20 -35.74 -27.13 20.25
C GLN A 20 -36.00 -27.22 18.73
N ILE A 21 -36.59 -26.20 18.11
CA ILE A 21 -36.78 -26.15 16.66
C ILE A 21 -35.46 -25.85 15.94
N VAL A 22 -34.55 -25.11 16.58
CA VAL A 22 -33.23 -24.77 16.02
C VAL A 22 -32.28 -25.98 15.99
N GLU A 23 -32.46 -26.97 16.87
CA GLU A 23 -31.57 -28.15 16.96
C GLU A 23 -31.94 -29.31 16.02
N PHE A 24 -33.10 -29.30 15.35
CA PHE A 24 -33.57 -30.44 14.54
C PHE A 24 -33.49 -30.24 13.01
N GLU A 25 -33.06 -29.08 12.53
CA GLU A 25 -32.95 -28.77 11.08
C GLU A 25 -31.53 -28.35 10.64
N GLU A 26 -30.51 -28.75 11.39
CA GLU A 26 -29.16 -28.83 10.87
C GLU A 26 -29.09 -30.00 9.89
N HIS A 27 -29.20 -29.76 8.59
CA HIS A 27 -28.23 -30.26 7.61
C HIS A 27 -28.52 -29.65 6.22
N ASN A 28 -27.66 -28.69 5.85
CA ASN A 28 -27.29 -28.30 4.48
C ASN A 28 -28.10 -27.24 3.70
N TYR A 29 -29.12 -26.59 4.27
CA TYR A 29 -29.76 -25.37 3.69
C TYR A 29 -29.57 -24.10 4.55
N ASN A 30 -28.93 -24.22 5.72
CA ASN A 30 -29.07 -23.24 6.81
C ASN A 30 -28.05 -22.10 6.79
N ASP A 31 -26.82 -22.29 6.32
CA ASP A 31 -25.76 -21.28 6.44
C ASP A 31 -26.03 -20.01 5.64
N GLN A 32 -26.58 -20.14 4.43
CA GLN A 32 -26.86 -19.00 3.57
C GLN A 32 -28.05 -18.17 4.10
N VAL A 33 -29.03 -18.84 4.70
CA VAL A 33 -30.18 -18.21 5.36
C VAL A 33 -29.75 -17.54 6.66
N LEU A 34 -28.95 -18.21 7.49
CA LEU A 34 -28.35 -17.64 8.70
C LEU A 34 -27.45 -16.44 8.41
N PHE A 35 -26.70 -16.46 7.31
CA PHE A 35 -25.89 -15.31 6.88
C PHE A 35 -26.76 -14.13 6.47
N ARG A 36 -27.82 -14.38 5.70
CA ARG A 36 -28.81 -13.34 5.33
C ARG A 36 -29.53 -12.79 6.55
N LEU A 37 -29.97 -13.64 7.48
CA LEU A 37 -30.62 -13.23 8.73
C LEU A 37 -29.67 -12.41 9.63
N ARG A 38 -28.39 -12.78 9.72
CA ARG A 38 -27.38 -11.95 10.40
C ARG A 38 -27.14 -10.61 9.71
N GLY A 39 -27.17 -10.56 8.38
CA GLY A 39 -27.19 -9.30 7.63
C GLY A 39 -28.42 -8.44 7.94
N MET A 40 -29.57 -9.07 8.08
CA MET A 40 -30.86 -8.42 8.35
C MET A 40 -30.94 -7.74 9.73
N GLN A 41 -30.21 -8.27 10.73
CA GLN A 41 -30.12 -7.68 12.09
C GLN A 41 -29.63 -6.22 12.07
N LYS A 42 -28.80 -5.83 11.09
CA LYS A 42 -28.31 -4.45 10.94
C LYS A 42 -29.46 -3.47 10.65
N TYR A 43 -30.42 -3.86 9.81
CA TYR A 43 -31.60 -3.03 9.51
C TYR A 43 -32.54 -2.94 10.72
N LYS A 44 -32.69 -4.02 11.50
CA LYS A 44 -33.47 -4.00 12.75
C LYS A 44 -32.87 -3.02 13.77
N SER A 45 -31.55 -3.09 13.98
CA SER A 45 -30.84 -2.16 14.88
C SER A 45 -30.91 -0.71 14.38
N ALA A 46 -30.75 -0.47 13.08
CA ALA A 46 -30.90 0.85 12.47
C ALA A 46 -32.32 1.40 12.67
N SER A 47 -33.35 0.57 12.45
CA SER A 47 -34.75 0.95 12.67
C SER A 47 -35.03 1.35 14.13
N GLN A 48 -34.49 0.61 15.09
CA GLN A 48 -34.62 0.95 16.52
C GLN A 48 -33.95 2.28 16.86
N ARG A 49 -32.77 2.55 16.30
CA ARG A 49 -32.07 3.84 16.49
C ARG A 49 -32.87 5.01 15.89
N LEU A 50 -33.44 4.83 14.71
CA LEU A 50 -34.29 5.84 14.07
C LEU A 50 -35.54 6.14 14.90
N LYS A 51 -36.20 5.10 15.43
CA LYS A 51 -37.34 5.28 16.35
C LYS A 51 -36.93 6.03 17.63
N GLY A 52 -35.76 5.71 18.19
CA GLY A 52 -35.22 6.43 19.35
C GLY A 52 -34.93 7.91 19.07
N VAL A 53 -34.43 8.24 17.87
CA VAL A 53 -34.24 9.63 17.45
C VAL A 53 -35.58 10.35 17.33
N LEU A 54 -36.60 9.72 16.72
CA LEU A 54 -37.94 10.30 16.63
C LEU A 54 -38.55 10.58 18.02
N GLU A 55 -38.43 9.64 18.96
CA GLU A 55 -38.91 9.84 20.34
C GLU A 55 -38.17 10.98 21.05
N GLN A 56 -36.87 11.16 20.78
CA GLN A 56 -36.08 12.25 21.35
C GLN A 56 -36.42 13.61 20.71
N MET A 57 -36.80 13.62 19.43
CA MET A 57 -37.33 14.80 18.74
C MET A 57 -38.67 15.21 19.35
N ASP A 58 -39.59 14.27 19.55
CA ASP A 58 -40.93 14.52 20.13
C ASP A 58 -40.83 15.07 21.56
N ARG A 59 -39.79 14.68 22.30
CA ARG A 59 -39.50 15.17 23.66
C ARG A 59 -38.71 16.48 23.70
N GLY A 60 -38.32 17.05 22.55
CA GLY A 60 -37.55 18.29 22.46
C GLY A 60 -36.12 18.19 23.01
N VAL A 61 -35.56 16.97 23.10
CA VAL A 61 -34.22 16.72 23.66
C VAL A 61 -33.12 17.02 22.64
N VAL A 62 -33.45 17.00 21.34
CA VAL A 62 -32.52 17.17 20.23
C VAL A 62 -32.82 18.48 19.49
N ASP A 63 -31.78 19.26 19.21
CA ASP A 63 -31.91 20.44 18.35
C ASP A 63 -32.22 20.03 16.91
N LEU A 64 -33.34 20.53 16.39
CA LEU A 64 -33.83 20.24 15.05
C LEU A 64 -32.88 20.76 13.96
N GLN A 65 -32.16 21.86 14.21
CA GLN A 65 -31.19 22.38 13.25
C GLN A 65 -29.94 21.50 13.16
N GLU A 66 -29.40 21.10 14.32
CA GLU A 66 -28.27 20.16 14.37
C GLU A 66 -28.62 18.79 13.77
N LEU A 67 -29.81 18.27 14.05
CA LEU A 67 -30.28 17.02 13.48
C LEU A 67 -30.40 17.09 11.95
N ARG A 68 -30.98 18.17 11.43
CA ARG A 68 -31.06 18.42 9.99
C ARG A 68 -29.67 18.41 9.34
N ARG A 69 -28.71 19.14 9.93
CA ARG A 69 -27.34 19.20 9.42
C ARG A 69 -26.67 17.83 9.41
N ASN A 70 -26.89 17.03 10.44
CA ASN A 70 -26.35 15.67 10.54
C ASN A 70 -26.97 14.72 9.52
N LEU A 71 -28.27 14.86 9.22
CA LEU A 71 -28.94 14.09 8.16
C LEU A 71 -28.45 14.49 6.76
N GLU A 72 -28.27 15.79 6.50
CA GLU A 72 -27.68 16.30 5.26
C GLU A 72 -26.25 15.78 5.06
N LEU A 73 -25.44 15.74 6.13
CA LEU A 73 -24.09 15.17 6.10
C LEU A 73 -24.11 13.66 5.83
N ALA A 74 -25.00 12.91 6.48
CA ALA A 74 -25.12 11.48 6.27
C ALA A 74 -25.54 11.14 4.83
N ALA A 75 -26.48 11.90 4.25
CA ALA A 75 -26.88 11.76 2.86
C ALA A 75 -25.70 12.02 1.90
N ALA A 76 -24.97 13.12 2.09
CA ALA A 76 -23.80 13.44 1.26
C ALA A 76 -22.69 12.37 1.37
N MET A 77 -22.48 11.79 2.55
CA MET A 77 -21.54 10.67 2.72
C MET A 77 -22.01 9.43 1.96
N LEU A 78 -23.30 9.09 2.00
CA LEU A 78 -23.86 7.96 1.26
C LEU A 78 -23.77 8.15 -0.25
N ASP A 79 -24.07 9.36 -0.77
CA ASP A 79 -23.94 9.70 -2.18
C ASP A 79 -22.48 9.61 -2.65
N SER A 80 -21.53 10.06 -1.81
CA SER A 80 -20.10 9.92 -2.09
C SER A 80 -19.67 8.46 -2.14
N VAL A 81 -20.14 7.62 -1.20
CA VAL A 81 -19.83 6.17 -1.20
C VAL A 81 -20.46 5.49 -2.40
N TYR A 82 -21.70 5.83 -2.76
CA TYR A 82 -22.37 5.30 -3.95
C TYR A 82 -21.63 5.68 -5.22
N THR A 83 -21.21 6.94 -5.35
CA THR A 83 -20.46 7.43 -6.52
C THR A 83 -19.09 6.78 -6.62
N ASP A 84 -18.36 6.66 -5.51
CA ASP A 84 -17.03 6.03 -5.47
C ASP A 84 -17.11 4.54 -5.80
N GLU A 85 -18.08 3.82 -5.22
CA GLU A 85 -18.27 2.39 -5.50
C GLU A 85 -18.80 2.16 -6.92
N THR A 86 -19.70 3.02 -7.42
CA THR A 86 -20.19 2.95 -8.81
C THR A 86 -19.06 3.22 -9.80
N LYS A 87 -18.23 4.24 -9.54
CA LYS A 87 -17.04 4.52 -10.35
C LYS A 87 -16.04 3.37 -10.29
N ARG A 88 -15.85 2.76 -9.12
CA ARG A 88 -14.96 1.61 -8.94
C ARG A 88 -15.45 0.37 -9.69
N LEU A 89 -16.76 0.10 -9.67
CA LEU A 89 -17.37 -1.01 -10.41
C LEU A 89 -17.23 -0.79 -11.93
N LEU A 90 -17.38 0.46 -12.39
CA LEU A 90 -17.22 0.84 -13.79
C LEU A 90 -15.74 0.94 -14.22
N ASP A 91 -14.81 1.30 -13.33
CA ASP A 91 -13.35 1.32 -13.62
C ASP A 91 -12.74 -0.10 -13.70
N THR A 92 -13.46 -1.15 -13.26
CA THR A 92 -13.03 -2.55 -13.41
C THR A 92 -13.54 -3.24 -14.69
N GLU A 93 -14.42 -2.59 -15.45
CA GLU A 93 -14.96 -3.09 -16.70
C GLU A 93 -14.86 -1.98 -17.77
N ASP A 94 -13.79 -1.95 -18.57
CA ASP A 94 -13.72 -1.44 -19.97
C ASP A 94 -12.39 -0.81 -20.43
N GLU A 95 -11.24 -1.45 -20.17
CA GLU A 95 -10.14 -1.44 -21.16
C GLU A 95 -9.59 -2.85 -21.47
N LEU A 96 -10.18 -3.91 -20.90
CA LEU A 96 -9.78 -5.31 -21.12
C LEU A 96 -10.94 -6.24 -21.50
N SER A 97 -12.18 -5.75 -21.49
CA SER A 97 -13.40 -6.49 -21.89
C SER A 97 -13.45 -6.81 -23.39
N ASP A 98 -12.69 -6.08 -24.21
CA ASP A 98 -12.52 -6.36 -25.65
C ASP A 98 -11.39 -7.38 -25.95
N PHE A 99 -10.60 -7.78 -24.96
CA PHE A 99 -9.74 -8.95 -25.14
C PHE A 99 -10.57 -10.20 -24.93
N GLN A 100 -10.69 -11.04 -25.96
CA GLN A 100 -11.26 -12.37 -25.86
C GLN A 100 -10.64 -13.09 -24.64
N ALA A 101 -11.40 -13.17 -23.55
CA ALA A 101 -11.02 -13.81 -22.30
C ALA A 101 -10.72 -15.32 -22.47
N GLU A 102 -10.99 -15.88 -23.65
CA GLU A 102 -10.60 -17.23 -24.06
C GLU A 102 -9.10 -17.39 -24.31
N SER A 103 -8.33 -16.30 -24.44
CA SER A 103 -6.89 -16.36 -24.76
C SER A 103 -5.96 -16.50 -23.55
N VAL A 104 -6.46 -16.25 -22.33
CA VAL A 104 -5.65 -16.29 -21.10
C VAL A 104 -6.05 -17.51 -20.26
N PRO A 105 -5.13 -18.44 -19.96
CA PRO A 105 -5.40 -19.59 -19.10
C PRO A 105 -5.99 -19.18 -17.75
N SER A 106 -6.93 -19.98 -17.22
CA SER A 106 -7.57 -19.69 -15.93
C SER A 106 -6.56 -19.55 -14.80
N GLU A 107 -5.49 -20.35 -14.83
CA GLU A 107 -4.38 -20.31 -13.87
C GLU A 107 -3.72 -18.92 -13.80
N VAL A 108 -3.53 -18.27 -14.97
CA VAL A 108 -2.94 -16.94 -15.05
C VAL A 108 -3.92 -15.90 -14.50
N ARG A 109 -5.21 -16.02 -14.80
CA ARG A 109 -6.24 -15.11 -14.27
C ARG A 109 -6.36 -15.23 -12.75
N ASP A 110 -6.37 -16.45 -12.22
CA ASP A 110 -6.47 -16.71 -10.78
C ASP A 110 -5.22 -16.21 -10.05
N TRP A 111 -4.04 -16.40 -10.65
CA TRP A 111 -2.78 -15.86 -10.13
C TRP A 111 -2.77 -14.32 -10.12
N LEU A 112 -3.21 -13.67 -11.21
CA LEU A 112 -3.34 -12.21 -11.30
C LEU A 112 -4.30 -11.68 -10.25
N ALA A 113 -5.47 -12.31 -10.10
CA ALA A 113 -6.45 -11.94 -9.09
C ALA A 113 -5.87 -12.07 -7.68
N CYS A 114 -5.25 -13.20 -7.35
CA CYS A 114 -4.67 -13.43 -6.03
C CYS A 114 -3.49 -12.51 -5.69
N THR A 115 -2.77 -12.00 -6.69
CA THR A 115 -1.53 -11.22 -6.50
C THR A 115 -1.78 -9.71 -6.53
N PHE A 116 -2.55 -9.22 -7.51
CA PHE A 116 -2.66 -7.77 -7.78
C PHE A 116 -4.02 -7.18 -7.38
N THR A 117 -5.04 -8.00 -7.13
CA THR A 117 -6.34 -7.48 -6.67
C THR A 117 -6.40 -7.48 -5.15
N ARG A 118 -6.65 -6.30 -4.57
CA ARG A 118 -6.69 -6.09 -3.12
C ARG A 118 -8.13 -5.86 -2.68
N LYS A 119 -8.55 -6.45 -1.54
CA LYS A 119 -9.67 -5.93 -0.74
C LYS A 119 -9.25 -4.56 -0.19
N MET A 120 -9.52 -3.48 -0.93
CA MET A 120 -9.04 -2.13 -0.58
C MET A 120 -10.00 -1.35 0.34
N GLY A 121 -9.40 -0.80 1.40
CA GLY A 121 -9.87 0.41 2.08
C GLY A 121 -9.35 1.66 1.37
N VAL A 122 -10.16 2.71 1.42
CA VAL A 122 -10.15 3.93 0.62
C VAL A 122 -8.84 4.72 0.68
N ALA A 123 -8.20 4.94 -0.47
CA ALA A 123 -7.17 5.96 -0.65
C ALA A 123 -7.80 7.22 -1.26
N LYS A 124 -7.75 8.34 -0.53
CA LYS A 124 -8.33 9.63 -0.92
C LYS A 124 -7.44 10.33 -1.95
N ARG A 125 -7.93 10.52 -3.19
CA ARG A 125 -7.28 11.40 -4.19
C ARG A 125 -7.39 12.87 -3.77
N ARG A 126 -6.29 13.62 -3.88
CA ARG A 126 -6.26 15.09 -3.69
C ARG A 126 -6.55 15.80 -5.03
N PRO A 127 -7.22 16.97 -5.05
CA PRO A 127 -7.48 17.71 -6.26
C PRO A 127 -6.22 18.45 -6.75
N GLU A 128 -6.05 18.49 -8.08
CA GLU A 128 -4.97 19.23 -8.76
C GLU A 128 -5.07 20.74 -8.50
N GLU A 129 -3.97 21.36 -8.04
CA GLU A 129 -3.87 22.82 -7.90
C GLU A 129 -3.00 23.44 -9.01
N LYS A 130 -3.41 24.63 -9.46
CA LYS A 130 -2.70 25.47 -10.44
C LYS A 130 -1.26 25.81 -9.99
N PRO A 131 -0.30 25.98 -10.93
CA PRO A 131 1.12 26.16 -10.62
C PRO A 131 1.33 27.46 -9.83
N ARG A 132 1.73 27.34 -8.55
CA ARG A 132 2.07 28.46 -7.66
C ARG A 132 3.55 28.86 -7.82
N PHE A 133 3.91 30.07 -7.38
CA PHE A 133 5.30 30.60 -7.34
C PHE A 133 6.35 29.64 -6.74
N ARG A 134 5.93 28.69 -5.89
CA ARG A 134 6.76 27.58 -5.40
C ARG A 134 7.30 26.69 -6.53
N SER A 135 6.53 26.41 -7.59
CA SER A 135 6.99 25.59 -8.72
C SER A 135 8.13 26.25 -9.49
N ILE A 136 8.17 27.58 -9.55
CA ILE A 136 9.26 28.34 -10.19
C ILE A 136 10.53 28.24 -9.35
N VAL A 137 10.42 28.35 -8.02
CA VAL A 137 11.55 28.14 -7.10
C VAL A 137 12.07 26.71 -7.18
N HIS A 138 11.17 25.71 -7.21
CA HIS A 138 11.55 24.31 -7.40
C HIS A 138 12.23 24.09 -8.75
N ALA A 139 11.74 24.66 -9.84
CA ALA A 139 12.39 24.55 -11.16
C ALA A 139 13.80 25.18 -11.18
N VAL A 140 14.00 26.32 -10.52
CA VAL A 140 15.33 26.95 -10.40
C VAL A 140 16.27 26.14 -9.51
N GLN A 141 15.78 25.66 -8.36
CA GLN A 141 16.54 24.77 -7.47
C GLN A 141 16.92 23.46 -8.16
N ALA A 142 16.00 22.92 -8.95
CA ALA A 142 16.19 21.72 -9.72
C ALA A 142 17.21 21.90 -10.86
N GLY A 143 17.22 23.07 -11.52
CA GLY A 143 18.26 23.41 -12.49
C GLY A 143 19.65 23.48 -11.85
N ILE A 144 19.77 24.08 -10.66
CA ILE A 144 21.02 24.12 -9.88
C ILE A 144 21.43 22.71 -9.43
N PHE A 145 20.47 21.88 -9.01
CA PHE A 145 20.72 20.52 -8.56
C PHE A 145 21.26 19.63 -9.69
N VAL A 146 20.67 19.70 -10.88
CA VAL A 146 21.16 18.94 -12.05
C VAL A 146 22.53 19.43 -12.50
N GLU A 147 22.78 20.74 -12.53
CA GLU A 147 24.13 21.26 -12.83
C GLU A 147 25.17 20.78 -11.81
N ARG A 148 24.78 20.67 -10.53
CA ARG A 148 25.64 20.16 -9.45
C ARG A 148 25.90 18.66 -9.57
N MET A 149 24.90 17.87 -9.98
CA MET A 149 25.01 16.43 -10.22
C MET A 149 26.00 16.14 -11.35
N TYR A 150 25.87 16.82 -12.50
CA TYR A 150 26.77 16.65 -13.66
C TYR A 150 28.21 17.15 -13.40
N ARG A 151 28.41 18.13 -12.50
CA ARG A 151 29.76 18.63 -12.16
C ARG A 151 30.55 17.74 -11.18
N ARG A 152 29.91 16.81 -10.46
CA ARG A 152 30.50 16.11 -9.29
C ARG A 152 30.72 14.61 -9.42
N THR A 153 30.63 14.05 -10.62
CA THR A 153 30.96 12.63 -10.89
C THR A 153 32.38 12.19 -10.46
N SER A 154 33.21 13.06 -9.89
CA SER A 154 34.62 12.84 -9.60
C SER A 154 35.07 12.84 -8.12
N ASN A 155 34.20 13.07 -7.13
CA ASN A 155 34.60 12.95 -5.71
C ASN A 155 33.94 11.73 -5.03
N MET A 156 34.43 10.53 -5.35
CA MET A 156 34.06 9.26 -4.69
C MET A 156 34.85 9.02 -3.40
N ALA A 157 35.00 10.05 -2.55
CA ALA A 157 35.80 9.94 -1.35
C ALA A 157 35.07 9.08 -0.30
N GLY A 158 35.55 7.87 -0.02
CA GLY A 158 35.11 7.06 1.12
C GLY A 158 34.99 5.55 0.86
N LEU A 159 34.76 5.14 -0.38
CA LEU A 159 34.65 3.71 -0.77
C LEU A 159 35.57 3.44 -1.97
N THR A 160 36.37 2.38 -1.91
CA THR A 160 37.23 1.96 -3.03
C THR A 160 36.43 1.06 -3.95
N TYR A 161 36.22 1.50 -5.19
CA TYR A 161 35.46 0.75 -6.18
C TYR A 161 36.38 -0.15 -7.02
N PRO A 162 35.99 -1.41 -7.29
CA PRO A 162 36.63 -2.20 -8.33
C PRO A 162 36.55 -1.50 -9.70
N PRO A 163 37.60 -1.59 -10.56
CA PRO A 163 37.58 -0.95 -11.88
C PRO A 163 36.42 -1.41 -12.78
N ALA A 164 36.02 -2.67 -12.68
CA ALA A 164 34.87 -3.20 -13.39
C ALA A 164 33.56 -2.53 -12.93
N ALA A 165 33.38 -2.35 -11.62
CA ALA A 165 32.22 -1.67 -11.06
C ALA A 165 32.14 -0.20 -11.50
N LEU A 166 33.28 0.52 -11.54
CA LEU A 166 33.35 1.88 -12.08
C LEU A 166 32.95 1.96 -13.56
N THR A 167 33.27 0.91 -14.33
CA THR A 167 32.91 0.85 -15.75
C THR A 167 31.40 0.67 -15.91
N ALA A 168 30.81 -0.25 -15.14
CA ALA A 168 29.36 -0.46 -15.13
C ALA A 168 28.58 0.78 -14.65
N LEU A 169 29.08 1.51 -13.65
CA LEU A 169 28.43 2.74 -13.14
C LEU A 169 28.32 3.89 -14.14
N LYS A 170 29.04 3.84 -15.26
CA LYS A 170 28.84 4.81 -16.36
C LYS A 170 27.46 4.67 -16.99
N GLU A 171 26.90 3.47 -16.96
CA GLU A 171 25.60 3.14 -17.53
C GLU A 171 24.46 3.22 -16.50
N VAL A 172 24.73 3.61 -15.25
CA VAL A 172 23.73 3.60 -14.17
C VAL A 172 22.53 4.52 -14.42
N ASP A 173 22.71 5.52 -15.27
CA ASP A 173 21.66 6.45 -15.65
C ASP A 173 20.73 5.84 -16.73
N HIS A 174 21.09 4.70 -17.34
CA HIS A 174 20.34 4.08 -18.44
C HIS A 174 19.40 2.97 -17.95
N TRP A 175 18.23 2.86 -18.60
CA TRP A 175 17.26 1.79 -18.35
C TRP A 175 17.82 0.38 -18.62
N SER A 176 18.82 0.27 -19.50
CA SER A 176 19.49 -0.98 -19.85
C SER A 176 20.67 -1.33 -18.93
N PHE A 177 20.80 -0.67 -17.77
CA PHE A 177 21.84 -0.98 -16.79
C PHE A 177 21.77 -2.46 -16.39
N ASP A 178 22.88 -3.17 -16.54
CA ASP A 178 22.96 -4.57 -16.17
C ASP A 178 23.38 -4.72 -14.70
N VAL A 179 22.37 -4.86 -13.84
CA VAL A 179 22.55 -5.07 -12.40
C VAL A 179 23.29 -6.36 -12.06
N PHE A 180 23.21 -7.40 -12.90
CA PHE A 180 23.90 -8.67 -12.66
C PHE A 180 25.39 -8.52 -12.93
N SER A 181 25.75 -7.93 -14.07
CA SER A 181 27.15 -7.59 -14.36
C SER A 181 27.73 -6.67 -13.28
N PHE A 182 26.94 -5.73 -12.76
CA PHE A 182 27.36 -4.86 -11.66
C PHE A 182 27.54 -5.62 -10.33
N HIS A 183 26.66 -6.57 -10.03
CA HIS A 183 26.77 -7.44 -8.86
C HIS A 183 28.07 -8.25 -8.88
N GLU A 184 28.39 -8.90 -9.99
CA GLU A 184 29.65 -9.62 -10.14
C GLU A 184 30.85 -8.69 -10.03
N ALA A 185 30.79 -7.53 -10.70
CA ALA A 185 31.87 -6.54 -10.71
C ALA A 185 32.16 -5.92 -9.32
N THR A 186 31.19 -5.98 -8.41
CA THR A 186 31.31 -5.46 -7.04
C THR A 186 31.66 -6.55 -6.02
N GLY A 187 31.83 -7.80 -6.45
CA GLY A 187 32.08 -8.93 -5.55
C GLY A 187 30.84 -9.24 -4.70
N ASP A 188 29.68 -9.31 -5.35
CA ASP A 188 28.37 -9.63 -4.76
C ASP A 188 27.80 -8.54 -3.81
N HIS A 189 28.23 -7.29 -4.00
CA HIS A 189 27.86 -6.15 -3.15
C HIS A 189 27.15 -5.02 -3.92
N ALA A 190 26.32 -5.39 -4.91
CA ALA A 190 25.64 -4.43 -5.79
C ALA A 190 24.90 -3.32 -5.00
N LEU A 191 24.15 -3.68 -3.96
CA LEU A 191 23.32 -2.73 -3.23
C LEU A 191 24.17 -1.69 -2.49
N LYS A 192 25.24 -2.12 -1.82
CA LYS A 192 26.19 -1.23 -1.13
C LYS A 192 26.79 -0.18 -2.06
N PHE A 193 27.38 -0.63 -3.18
CA PHE A 193 28.08 0.26 -4.09
C PHE A 193 27.12 1.20 -4.82
N LEU A 194 25.92 0.72 -5.18
CA LEU A 194 24.89 1.53 -5.84
C LEU A 194 24.29 2.59 -4.91
N VAL A 195 23.88 2.22 -3.69
CA VAL A 195 23.32 3.17 -2.72
C VAL A 195 24.34 4.26 -2.40
N TYR A 196 25.59 3.89 -2.18
CA TYR A 196 26.65 4.87 -1.95
C TYR A 196 26.83 5.82 -3.15
N ASP A 197 26.89 5.27 -4.37
CA ASP A 197 27.06 6.06 -5.59
C ASP A 197 25.91 7.06 -5.77
N LEU A 198 24.65 6.61 -5.63
CA LEU A 198 23.48 7.47 -5.78
C LEU A 198 23.41 8.56 -4.70
N LEU A 199 23.63 8.22 -3.43
CA LEU A 199 23.62 9.21 -2.34
C LEU A 199 24.75 10.25 -2.51
N ASN A 200 25.89 9.85 -3.08
CA ASN A 200 26.98 10.77 -3.39
C ASN A 200 26.65 11.65 -4.61
N ARG A 201 26.12 11.08 -5.70
CA ARG A 201 25.69 11.82 -6.91
C ARG A 201 24.68 12.90 -6.60
N TYR A 202 23.74 12.61 -5.71
CA TYR A 202 22.72 13.55 -5.26
C TYR A 202 23.18 14.50 -4.14
N ASP A 203 24.46 14.47 -3.74
CA ASP A 203 25.04 15.27 -2.63
C ASP A 203 24.36 15.03 -1.27
N LEU A 204 23.63 13.93 -1.10
CA LEU A 204 22.81 13.65 0.08
C LEU A 204 23.66 13.32 1.31
N ILE A 205 24.81 12.67 1.09
CA ILE A 205 25.77 12.37 2.18
C ILE A 205 26.21 13.66 2.87
N ASN A 206 26.65 14.66 2.10
CA ASN A 206 27.08 15.94 2.65
C ASN A 206 25.89 16.74 3.18
N ARG A 207 24.79 16.77 2.43
CA ARG A 207 23.61 17.57 2.73
C ARG A 207 22.99 17.21 4.08
N PHE A 208 22.85 15.92 4.34
CA PHE A 208 22.28 15.39 5.58
C PHE A 208 23.35 15.02 6.61
N ARG A 209 24.63 15.27 6.33
CA ARG A 209 25.78 14.97 7.20
C ARG A 209 25.80 13.50 7.63
N ILE A 210 25.53 12.61 6.67
CA ILE A 210 25.49 11.17 6.89
C ILE A 210 26.93 10.69 7.13
N PRO A 211 27.24 10.08 8.28
CA PRO A 211 28.57 9.52 8.50
C PRO A 211 28.82 8.36 7.53
N VAL A 212 29.84 8.49 6.68
CA VAL A 212 30.15 7.49 5.63
C VAL A 212 30.29 6.08 6.20
N GLN A 213 30.99 5.94 7.33
CA GLN A 213 31.17 4.64 7.98
C GLN A 213 29.84 4.03 8.45
N ALA A 214 28.92 4.85 8.98
CA ALA A 214 27.61 4.37 9.40
C ALA A 214 26.74 3.96 8.21
N LEU A 215 26.81 4.70 7.10
CA LEU A 215 26.13 4.34 5.86
C LEU A 215 26.63 3.00 5.31
N VAL A 216 27.94 2.80 5.22
CA VAL A 216 28.52 1.54 4.73
C VAL A 216 28.10 0.37 5.60
N GLN A 217 28.23 0.48 6.92
CA GLN A 217 27.81 -0.57 7.86
C GLN A 217 26.31 -0.85 7.79
N PHE A 218 25.49 0.20 7.62
CA PHE A 218 24.05 0.05 7.45
C PHE A 218 23.72 -0.77 6.20
N VAL A 219 24.31 -0.45 5.04
CA VAL A 219 23.98 -1.18 3.81
C VAL A 219 24.58 -2.58 3.81
N GLU A 220 25.72 -2.83 4.46
CA GLU A 220 26.26 -4.19 4.64
C GLU A 220 25.35 -5.06 5.53
N ALA A 221 24.78 -4.48 6.59
CA ALA A 221 23.76 -5.17 7.39
C ALA A 221 22.48 -5.42 6.57
N LEU A 222 22.11 -4.49 5.69
CA LEU A 222 20.98 -4.63 4.79
C LEU A 222 21.17 -5.80 3.81
N GLU A 223 22.33 -5.88 3.14
CA GLU A 223 22.72 -7.00 2.26
C GLU A 223 22.72 -8.35 2.99
N SER A 224 23.17 -8.35 4.25
CA SER A 224 23.14 -9.54 5.11
C SER A 224 21.71 -10.02 5.36
N GLY A 225 20.76 -9.11 5.63
CA GLY A 225 19.36 -9.48 5.83
C GLY A 225 18.65 -9.94 4.54
N TYR A 226 18.96 -9.37 3.38
CA TYR A 226 18.51 -9.91 2.10
C TYR A 226 19.01 -11.33 1.83
N SER A 227 20.20 -11.66 2.33
CA SER A 227 20.82 -12.98 2.15
C SER A 227 20.32 -14.05 3.14
N LYS A 228 19.58 -13.64 4.19
CA LYS A 228 19.11 -14.51 5.29
C LYS A 228 18.38 -15.76 4.84
N HIS A 229 17.50 -15.64 3.86
CA HIS A 229 16.65 -16.73 3.37
C HIS A 229 17.16 -17.36 2.06
N ARG A 230 18.27 -16.84 1.50
CA ARG A 230 18.86 -17.29 0.21
C ARG A 230 17.83 -17.35 -0.91
N ASN A 231 16.98 -16.31 -0.99
CA ASN A 231 15.92 -16.24 -1.99
C ASN A 231 16.50 -16.16 -3.41
N PRO A 232 15.92 -16.87 -4.38
CA PRO A 232 16.35 -16.76 -5.78
C PRO A 232 16.01 -15.40 -6.39
N TYR A 233 14.95 -14.72 -5.93
CA TYR A 233 14.50 -13.43 -6.48
C TYR A 233 14.58 -12.27 -5.47
N HIS A 234 13.83 -12.32 -4.36
CA HIS A 234 13.82 -11.26 -3.33
C HIS A 234 15.13 -11.24 -2.52
N ASN A 235 16.22 -10.81 -3.15
CA ASN A 235 17.58 -10.76 -2.64
C ASN A 235 18.19 -9.37 -2.88
N LEU A 236 19.46 -9.18 -2.52
CA LEU A 236 20.12 -7.87 -2.59
C LEU A 236 20.27 -7.36 -4.03
N THR A 237 20.35 -8.25 -5.02
CA THR A 237 20.45 -7.89 -6.44
C THR A 237 19.12 -7.30 -6.92
N HIS A 238 17.98 -7.90 -6.54
CA HIS A 238 16.66 -7.31 -6.77
C HIS A 238 16.50 -5.95 -6.09
N ALA A 239 16.96 -5.81 -4.84
CA ALA A 239 16.94 -4.51 -4.16
C ALA A 239 17.78 -3.44 -4.89
N ALA A 240 18.94 -3.83 -5.43
CA ALA A 240 19.80 -2.95 -6.22
C ALA A 240 19.10 -2.56 -7.54
N ASP A 241 18.47 -3.51 -8.23
CA ASP A 241 17.71 -3.28 -9.46
C ASP A 241 16.58 -2.28 -9.26
N VAL A 242 15.75 -2.48 -8.22
CA VAL A 242 14.65 -1.56 -7.88
C VAL A 242 15.19 -0.18 -7.49
N THR A 243 16.32 -0.11 -6.79
CA THR A 243 16.96 1.17 -6.43
C THR A 243 17.47 1.93 -7.65
N GLN A 244 18.11 1.24 -8.59
CA GLN A 244 18.58 1.84 -9.85
C GLN A 244 17.40 2.23 -10.74
N THR A 245 16.37 1.40 -10.81
CA THR A 245 15.15 1.70 -11.55
C THR A 245 14.45 2.94 -10.99
N ALA A 246 14.37 3.09 -9.66
CA ALA A 246 13.82 4.29 -9.03
C ALA A 246 14.64 5.54 -9.40
N HIS A 247 15.97 5.43 -9.44
CA HIS A 247 16.84 6.49 -9.95
C HIS A 247 16.53 6.83 -11.42
N CYS A 248 16.46 5.84 -12.31
CA CYS A 248 16.16 6.05 -13.72
C CYS A 248 14.78 6.68 -13.93
N LEU A 249 13.76 6.25 -13.19
CA LEU A 249 12.43 6.85 -13.25
C LEU A 249 12.48 8.31 -12.83
N MET A 250 13.14 8.65 -11.72
CA MET A 250 13.30 10.03 -11.27
C MET A 250 14.02 10.90 -12.31
N LEU A 251 15.07 10.36 -12.94
CA LEU A 251 15.89 11.04 -13.94
C LEU A 251 15.13 11.27 -15.26
N HIS A 252 14.66 10.20 -15.91
CA HIS A 252 14.12 10.28 -17.27
C HIS A 252 12.73 10.93 -17.35
N THR A 253 11.93 10.85 -16.28
CA THR A 253 10.62 11.53 -16.24
C THR A 253 10.75 12.99 -15.81
N GLY A 254 11.93 13.41 -15.34
CA GLY A 254 12.14 14.72 -14.73
C GLY A 254 11.50 14.88 -13.34
N LEU A 255 10.95 13.82 -12.74
CA LEU A 255 10.39 13.84 -11.39
C LEU A 255 11.39 14.35 -10.35
N MET A 256 12.68 14.07 -10.55
CA MET A 256 13.74 14.57 -9.67
C MET A 256 13.72 16.09 -9.48
N HIS A 257 13.19 16.85 -10.43
CA HIS A 257 13.09 18.32 -10.35
C HIS A 257 11.95 18.81 -9.45
N TRP A 258 11.01 17.94 -9.12
CA TRP A 258 9.84 18.23 -8.31
C TRP A 258 9.97 17.72 -6.88
N LEU A 259 10.97 16.86 -6.63
CA LEU A 259 11.26 16.29 -5.33
C LEU A 259 12.29 17.15 -4.57
N SER A 260 12.05 17.31 -3.27
CA SER A 260 13.05 17.81 -2.35
C SER A 260 14.17 16.79 -2.13
N GLU A 261 15.32 17.26 -1.64
CA GLU A 261 16.46 16.40 -1.30
C GLU A 261 16.07 15.29 -0.31
N LEU A 262 15.14 15.57 0.61
CA LEU A 262 14.62 14.58 1.57
C LEU A 262 13.74 13.55 0.88
N GLU A 263 12.91 13.94 -0.09
CA GLU A 263 12.08 13.02 -0.87
C GLU A 263 12.95 12.15 -1.78
N ILE A 264 14.01 12.68 -2.38
CA ILE A 264 14.99 11.89 -3.15
C ILE A 264 15.68 10.87 -2.23
N LEU A 265 16.13 11.29 -1.04
CA LEU A 265 16.68 10.36 -0.05
C LEU A 265 15.66 9.28 0.33
N ALA A 266 14.41 9.66 0.59
CA ALA A 266 13.35 8.72 0.92
C ALA A 266 13.06 7.72 -0.21
N MET A 267 13.10 8.16 -1.47
CA MET A 267 12.92 7.30 -2.64
C MET A 267 14.03 6.25 -2.75
N VAL A 268 15.30 6.67 -2.70
CA VAL A 268 16.45 5.75 -2.75
C VAL A 268 16.43 4.80 -1.55
N PHE A 269 16.16 5.33 -0.36
CA PHE A 269 16.11 4.54 0.87
C PHE A 269 14.98 3.50 0.83
N ALA A 270 13.76 3.91 0.48
CA ALA A 270 12.61 3.02 0.40
C ALA A 270 12.84 1.90 -0.61
N ALA A 271 13.36 2.21 -1.79
CA ALA A 271 13.70 1.22 -2.82
C ALA A 271 14.74 0.20 -2.31
N ALA A 272 15.78 0.67 -1.62
CA ALA A 272 16.83 -0.19 -1.09
C ALA A 272 16.33 -1.16 -0.01
N ILE A 273 15.37 -0.76 0.84
CA ILE A 273 14.93 -1.56 1.99
C ILE A 273 13.63 -2.35 1.77
N HIS A 274 12.92 -2.17 0.65
CA HIS A 274 11.51 -2.56 0.52
C HIS A 274 11.22 -4.04 0.79
N ASP A 275 12.16 -4.93 0.47
CA ASP A 275 12.05 -6.38 0.62
C ASP A 275 13.05 -6.95 1.65
N PHE A 276 13.52 -6.11 2.58
CA PHE A 276 14.47 -6.55 3.60
C PHE A 276 13.94 -7.75 4.41
N GLU A 277 14.77 -8.79 4.54
CA GLU A 277 14.42 -10.08 5.16
C GLU A 277 13.19 -10.79 4.58
N HIS A 278 12.87 -10.57 3.31
CA HIS A 278 11.81 -11.32 2.63
C HIS A 278 12.02 -12.83 2.77
N THR A 279 10.96 -13.60 3.03
CA THR A 279 11.02 -15.04 3.31
C THR A 279 11.04 -15.92 2.06
N GLY A 280 10.80 -15.30 0.90
CA GLY A 280 10.63 -15.98 -0.38
C GLY A 280 9.23 -16.57 -0.58
N THR A 281 8.29 -16.28 0.32
CA THR A 281 6.89 -16.73 0.24
C THR A 281 5.93 -15.55 0.20
N THR A 282 4.75 -15.73 -0.38
CA THR A 282 3.76 -14.67 -0.52
C THR A 282 3.05 -14.37 0.80
N ASN A 283 2.41 -13.19 0.90
CA ASN A 283 1.56 -12.84 2.04
C ASN A 283 0.45 -13.88 2.30
N ASN A 284 -0.16 -14.42 1.24
CA ASN A 284 -1.17 -15.46 1.37
C ASN A 284 -0.59 -16.72 2.03
N PHE A 285 0.63 -17.11 1.69
CA PHE A 285 1.30 -18.24 2.33
C PHE A 285 1.45 -18.02 3.84
N HIS A 286 1.89 -16.82 4.27
CA HIS A 286 2.01 -16.49 5.69
C HIS A 286 0.66 -16.55 6.44
N ILE A 287 -0.40 -16.02 5.84
CA ILE A 287 -1.76 -16.08 6.41
C ILE A 287 -2.24 -17.53 6.56
N HIS A 288 -2.09 -18.35 5.51
CA HIS A 288 -2.56 -19.73 5.51
C HIS A 288 -1.77 -20.65 6.44
N THR A 289 -0.47 -20.38 6.62
CA THR A 289 0.40 -21.15 7.52
C THR A 289 0.40 -20.63 8.96
N ARG A 290 -0.31 -19.53 9.24
CA ARG A 290 -0.28 -18.83 10.54
C ARG A 290 1.16 -18.53 10.96
N HIS A 291 1.95 -18.06 10.00
CA HIS A 291 3.30 -17.61 10.26
C HIS A 291 3.28 -16.42 11.24
N TRP A 292 4.35 -16.24 12.00
CA TRP A 292 4.41 -15.28 13.10
C TRP A 292 4.58 -13.80 12.67
N ILE A 293 4.83 -13.57 11.38
CA ILE A 293 4.90 -12.25 10.74
C ILE A 293 3.47 -11.84 10.38
#